data_AF-A0A2D6MF21-F1
#
_entry.id   AF-A0A2D6MF21-F1
#
_cell.length_a   1.000
_cell.length_b   1.000
_cell.length_c   1.000
_cell.angle_alpha   90.00
_cell.angle_beta   90.00
_cell.angle_gamma   90.00
#
_symmetry.space_group_name_H-M   'P 1'
#
loop_
_entity.id
_entity.type
_entity.pdbx_description
1 polymer ?
#
loop_
_entity_poly.entity_id
_entity_poly.type
_entity_poly.pdbx_seq_one_letter_code
_entity_poly.pdbx_strand_id
1 'polypeptide(L)'
;MIQVVIILVLLMGAGGFGAYSWVTKLQAENKILQVNQEKLEGAVAEQEAAIKQQSAQAAQIQAANADLREQQAVLAKDKKNLANKLGRHELDILAENKPGLVVRIINRASKNEMRCFEIQTGSPLTHDELAARKKSESNRECPELANPNLGKEEDS
;
A
#
# COMPACT_ATOMS: atom_id res chain seq x y z
N MET A 1 -22.71 -24.25 87.18
CA MET A 1 -23.11 -24.85 85.88
C MET A 1 -23.47 -23.81 84.83
N ILE A 2 -24.25 -22.77 85.16
CA ILE A 2 -24.66 -21.70 84.21
C ILE A 2 -23.47 -20.94 83.60
N GLN A 3 -22.42 -20.62 84.38
CA GLN A 3 -21.26 -19.88 83.87
C GLN A 3 -20.44 -20.65 82.80
N VAL A 4 -20.40 -21.98 82.87
CA VAL A 4 -19.67 -22.81 81.89
C VAL A 4 -20.42 -22.88 80.55
N VAL A 5 -21.76 -22.88 80.60
CA VAL A 5 -22.62 -22.89 79.40
C VAL A 5 -22.51 -21.56 78.64
N ILE A 6 -22.46 -20.42 79.34
CA ILE A 6 -22.32 -19.10 78.72
C ILE A 6 -20.99 -18.96 77.98
N ILE A 7 -19.89 -19.46 78.56
CA ILE A 7 -18.56 -19.44 77.95
C ILE A 7 -18.50 -20.32 76.69
N LEU A 8 -19.14 -21.50 76.72
CA LEU A 8 -19.22 -22.39 75.55
C LEU A 8 -20.05 -21.81 74.40
N VAL A 9 -21.17 -21.13 74.72
CA VAL A 9 -22.00 -20.46 73.71
C VAL A 9 -21.27 -19.27 73.09
N LEU A 10 -20.51 -18.51 73.87
CA LEU A 10 -19.66 -17.42 73.35
C LEU A 10 -18.55 -17.94 72.45
N LEU A 11 -17.90 -19.06 72.79
CA LEU A 11 -16.87 -19.67 71.96
C LEU A 11 -17.43 -20.24 70.65
N MET A 12 -18.60 -20.89 70.66
CA MET A 12 -19.26 -21.34 69.43
C MET A 12 -19.79 -20.18 68.58
N GLY A 13 -20.33 -19.13 69.20
CA GLY A 13 -20.79 -17.92 68.50
C GLY A 13 -19.64 -17.17 67.82
N ALA A 14 -18.50 -17.03 68.51
CA ALA A 14 -17.29 -16.43 67.94
C ALA A 14 -16.70 -17.27 66.80
N GLY A 15 -16.69 -18.61 66.95
CA GLY A 15 -16.24 -19.54 65.91
C GLY A 15 -17.14 -19.54 64.67
N GLY A 16 -18.46 -19.52 64.85
CA GLY A 16 -19.44 -19.49 63.76
C GLY A 16 -19.43 -18.16 62.99
N PHE A 17 -19.29 -17.03 63.69
CA PHE A 17 -19.21 -15.71 63.06
C PHE A 17 -17.90 -15.52 62.28
N GLY A 18 -16.78 -16.04 62.83
CA GLY A 18 -15.49 -16.09 62.14
C GLY A 18 -15.54 -16.93 60.86
N ALA A 19 -16.12 -18.14 60.92
CA ALA A 19 -16.26 -19.01 59.75
C ALA A 19 -17.16 -18.39 58.66
N TYR A 20 -18.28 -17.77 59.04
CA TYR A 20 -19.18 -17.13 58.09
C TYR A 20 -18.55 -15.91 57.40
N SER A 21 -17.85 -15.06 58.16
CA SER A 21 -17.13 -13.91 57.59
C SER A 21 -15.99 -14.32 56.65
N TRP A 22 -15.32 -15.44 56.93
CA TRP A 22 -14.27 -15.97 56.07
C TRP A 22 -14.81 -16.55 54.76
N VAL A 23 -15.90 -17.31 54.80
CA VAL A 23 -16.55 -17.88 53.61
C VAL A 23 -17.10 -16.77 52.71
N THR A 24 -17.71 -15.73 53.28
CA THR A 24 -18.21 -14.58 52.51
C THR A 24 -17.07 -13.78 51.87
N LYS A 25 -15.92 -13.62 52.57
CA LYS A 25 -14.70 -13.03 51.99
C LYS A 25 -14.17 -13.86 50.81
N LEU A 26 -14.06 -15.18 50.98
CA LEU A 26 -13.60 -16.10 49.93
C LEU A 26 -14.50 -16.05 48.68
N GLN A 27 -15.82 -15.95 48.86
CA GLN A 27 -16.76 -15.82 47.74
C GLN A 27 -16.62 -14.46 47.03
N ALA A 28 -16.39 -13.38 47.78
CA ALA A 28 -16.16 -12.06 47.23
C ALA A 28 -14.85 -12.02 46.42
N GLU A 29 -13.77 -12.59 46.96
CA GLU A 29 -12.48 -12.68 46.25
C GLU A 29 -12.57 -13.55 45.00
N ASN A 30 -13.29 -14.68 45.03
CA ASN A 30 -13.53 -15.49 43.83
C ASN A 30 -14.28 -14.73 42.74
N LYS A 31 -15.29 -13.92 43.09
CA LYS A 31 -15.99 -13.07 42.11
C LYS A 31 -15.07 -12.01 41.52
N ILE A 32 -14.22 -11.38 42.33
CA ILE A 32 -13.25 -10.39 41.86
C ILE A 32 -12.23 -11.05 40.92
N LEU A 33 -11.74 -12.25 41.26
CA LEU A 33 -10.84 -13.00 40.38
C LEU A 33 -11.51 -13.36 39.04
N GLN A 34 -12.76 -13.81 39.03
CA GLN A 34 -13.48 -14.12 37.78
C GLN A 34 -13.63 -12.88 36.89
N VAL A 35 -14.04 -11.74 37.46
CA VAL A 35 -14.16 -10.48 36.71
C VAL A 35 -12.81 -10.02 36.15
N ASN A 36 -11.73 -10.17 36.91
CA ASN A 36 -10.39 -9.83 36.44
C ASN A 36 -9.93 -10.78 35.33
N GLN A 37 -10.24 -12.07 35.45
CA GLN A 37 -9.90 -13.06 34.42
C GLN A 37 -10.66 -12.79 33.13
N GLU A 38 -11.96 -12.51 33.17
CA GLU A 38 -12.74 -12.09 31.98
C GLU A 38 -12.17 -10.83 31.34
N LYS A 39 -11.74 -9.85 32.16
CA LYS A 39 -11.13 -8.62 31.66
C LYS A 39 -9.77 -8.87 31.01
N LEU A 40 -8.96 -9.78 31.57
CA LEU A 40 -7.68 -10.20 31.00
C LEU A 40 -7.89 -10.99 29.70
N GLU A 41 -8.83 -11.93 29.66
CA GLU A 41 -9.18 -12.69 28.45
C GLU A 41 -9.72 -11.77 27.35
N GLY A 42 -10.59 -10.82 27.70
CA GLY A 42 -11.07 -9.79 26.77
C GLY A 42 -9.93 -8.92 26.22
N ALA A 43 -9.03 -8.45 27.09
CA ALA A 43 -7.86 -7.66 26.68
C ALA A 43 -6.87 -8.46 25.82
N VAL A 44 -6.67 -9.74 26.10
CA VAL A 44 -5.83 -10.64 25.29
C VAL A 44 -6.46 -10.90 23.93
N ALA A 45 -7.77 -11.14 23.87
CA ALA A 45 -8.49 -11.33 22.62
C ALA A 45 -8.45 -10.08 21.73
N GLU A 46 -8.61 -8.88 22.32
CA GLU A 46 -8.50 -7.61 21.60
C GLU A 46 -7.08 -7.36 21.09
N GLN A 47 -6.06 -7.66 21.89
CA GLN A 47 -4.66 -7.59 21.46
C GLN A 47 -4.34 -8.60 20.36
N GLU A 48 -4.84 -9.83 20.43
CA GLU A 48 -4.62 -10.84 19.41
C GLU A 48 -5.26 -10.43 18.07
N ALA A 49 -6.46 -9.85 18.11
CA ALA A 49 -7.13 -9.28 16.94
C ALA A 49 -6.34 -8.10 16.35
N ALA A 50 -5.87 -7.18 17.20
CA ALA A 50 -5.04 -6.05 16.76
C ALA A 50 -3.70 -6.49 16.17
N ILE A 51 -3.04 -7.50 16.76
CA ILE A 51 -1.78 -8.07 16.25
C ILE A 51 -1.99 -8.75 14.90
N LYS A 52 -3.09 -9.50 14.72
CA LYS A 52 -3.45 -10.09 13.41
C LYS A 52 -3.70 -9.01 12.36
N GLN A 53 -4.36 -7.92 12.73
CA GLN A 53 -4.59 -6.81 11.81
C GLN A 53 -3.29 -6.07 11.48
N GLN A 54 -2.42 -5.83 12.46
CA GLN A 54 -1.11 -5.18 12.24
C GLN A 54 -0.18 -6.05 11.39
N SER A 55 -0.17 -7.37 11.56
CA SER A 55 0.66 -8.25 10.74
C SER A 55 0.19 -8.27 9.28
N ALA A 56 -1.12 -8.27 9.04
CA ALA A 56 -1.69 -8.15 7.71
C ALA A 56 -1.34 -6.80 7.05
N GLN A 57 -1.44 -5.70 7.80
CA GLN A 57 -1.04 -4.37 7.31
C GLN A 57 0.47 -4.29 7.04
N ALA A 58 1.31 -4.88 7.89
CA ALA A 58 2.76 -4.90 7.67
C ALA A 58 3.12 -5.65 6.38
N ALA A 59 2.45 -6.75 6.08
CA ALA A 59 2.64 -7.48 4.83
C ALA A 59 2.23 -6.64 3.61
N GLN A 60 1.10 -5.94 3.67
CA GLN A 60 0.66 -5.04 2.59
C GLN A 60 1.63 -3.87 2.39
N ILE A 61 2.11 -3.25 3.48
CA ILE A 61 3.10 -2.17 3.44
C ILE A 61 4.41 -2.66 2.82
N GLN A 62 4.86 -3.88 3.15
CA GLN A 62 6.07 -4.44 2.53
C GLN A 62 5.90 -4.66 1.03
N ALA A 63 4.76 -5.19 0.59
CA ALA A 63 4.45 -5.38 -0.83
C ALA A 63 4.40 -4.04 -1.59
N ALA A 64 3.69 -3.04 -1.04
CA ALA A 64 3.63 -1.71 -1.63
C ALA A 64 5.01 -1.03 -1.70
N ASN A 65 5.84 -1.19 -0.66
CA ASN A 65 7.21 -0.67 -0.66
C ASN A 65 8.11 -1.36 -1.69
N ALA A 66 7.90 -2.65 -1.96
CA ALA A 66 8.65 -3.36 -2.99
C ALA A 66 8.32 -2.82 -4.39
N ASP A 67 7.03 -2.66 -4.70
CA ASP A 67 6.55 -2.07 -5.96
C ASP A 67 7.07 -0.62 -6.13
N LEU A 68 6.97 0.19 -5.08
CA LEU A 68 7.52 1.56 -5.10
C LEU A 68 9.03 1.60 -5.37
N ARG A 69 9.80 0.66 -4.82
CA ARG A 69 11.25 0.58 -5.07
C ARG A 69 11.56 0.22 -6.52
N GLU A 70 10.79 -0.70 -7.12
CA GLU A 70 10.93 -1.08 -8.52
C GLU A 70 10.65 0.12 -9.44
N GLN A 71 9.51 0.79 -9.23
CA GLN A 71 9.15 1.98 -10.00
C GLN A 71 10.19 3.10 -9.84
N GLN A 72 10.70 3.34 -8.63
CA GLN A 72 11.76 4.32 -8.40
C GLN A 72 13.06 3.97 -9.14
N ALA A 73 13.43 2.68 -9.20
CA ALA A 73 14.62 2.24 -9.93
C ALA A 73 14.49 2.49 -11.44
N VAL A 74 13.32 2.19 -12.01
CA VAL A 74 13.01 2.50 -13.42
C VAL A 74 13.07 4.00 -13.67
N LEU A 75 12.41 4.82 -12.84
CA LEU A 75 12.42 6.26 -12.96
C LEU A 75 13.83 6.87 -12.83
N ALA A 76 14.65 6.36 -11.91
CA ALA A 76 16.03 6.81 -11.73
C ALA A 76 16.89 6.51 -12.96
N LYS A 77 16.71 5.32 -13.55
CA LYS A 77 17.38 4.94 -14.81
C LYS A 77 16.95 5.85 -15.96
N ASP A 78 15.66 6.14 -16.08
CA ASP A 78 15.14 7.00 -17.13
C ASP A 78 15.60 8.44 -16.99
N LYS A 79 15.59 8.99 -15.76
CA LYS A 79 16.17 10.30 -15.45
C LYS A 79 17.64 10.37 -15.86
N LYS A 80 18.44 9.36 -15.52
CA LYS A 80 19.87 9.31 -15.89
C LYS A 80 20.05 9.22 -17.40
N ASN A 81 19.26 8.39 -18.08
CA ASN A 81 19.30 8.27 -19.54
C ASN A 81 18.94 9.60 -20.21
N LEU A 82 17.91 10.28 -19.71
CA LEU A 82 17.49 11.58 -20.23
C LEU A 82 18.56 12.64 -20.00
N ALA A 83 19.10 12.73 -18.78
CA ALA A 83 20.19 13.66 -18.45
C ALA A 83 21.42 13.43 -19.35
N ASN A 84 21.80 12.18 -19.59
CA ASN A 84 22.89 11.84 -20.50
C ASN A 84 22.60 12.23 -21.95
N LYS A 85 21.36 12.05 -22.43
CA LYS A 85 20.99 12.43 -23.80
C LYS A 85 20.98 13.94 -23.97
N LEU A 86 20.37 14.67 -23.02
CA LEU A 86 20.29 16.13 -23.07
C LEU A 86 21.68 16.77 -22.88
N GLY A 87 22.50 16.26 -21.97
CA GLY A 87 23.85 16.80 -21.73
C GLY A 87 24.83 16.58 -22.90
N ARG A 88 24.55 15.66 -23.83
CA ARG A 88 25.35 15.45 -25.05
C ARG A 88 25.03 16.45 -26.17
N HIS A 89 23.94 17.19 -26.06
CA HIS A 89 23.49 18.12 -27.08
C HIS A 89 23.38 19.52 -26.47
N GLU A 90 24.17 20.46 -26.96
CA GLU A 90 24.00 21.89 -26.66
C GLU A 90 22.74 22.39 -27.39
N LEU A 91 21.58 22.08 -26.81
CA LEU A 91 20.27 22.38 -27.42
C LEU A 91 20.04 23.89 -27.57
N ASP A 92 20.63 24.67 -26.66
CA ASP A 92 20.68 26.13 -26.68
C ASP A 92 21.44 26.64 -27.90
N ILE A 93 22.67 26.17 -28.12
CA ILE A 93 23.51 26.53 -29.26
C ILE A 93 22.89 26.04 -30.56
N LEU A 94 22.27 24.86 -30.57
CA LEU A 94 21.57 24.35 -31.75
C LEU A 94 20.31 25.17 -32.08
N ALA A 95 19.58 25.63 -31.06
CA ALA A 95 18.41 26.48 -31.23
C ALA A 95 18.79 27.87 -31.78
N GLU A 96 19.90 28.43 -31.32
CA GLU A 96 20.41 29.71 -31.82
C GLU A 96 20.95 29.61 -33.26
N ASN A 97 21.72 28.55 -33.56
CA ASN A 97 22.34 28.39 -34.88
C ASN A 97 21.38 27.88 -35.95
N LYS A 98 20.35 27.09 -35.59
CA LYS A 98 19.40 26.49 -36.54
C LYS A 98 17.94 26.57 -36.06
N PRO A 99 17.40 27.77 -35.80
CA PRO A 99 16.07 27.94 -35.22
C PRO A 99 14.98 27.31 -36.10
N GLY A 100 15.07 27.43 -37.43
CA GLY A 100 14.09 26.85 -38.35
C GLY A 100 14.06 25.32 -38.40
N LEU A 101 15.14 24.63 -38.00
CA LEU A 101 15.12 23.17 -37.86
C LEU A 101 14.49 22.76 -36.52
N VAL A 102 14.84 23.46 -35.43
CA VAL A 102 14.29 23.20 -34.10
C VAL A 102 12.78 23.42 -34.09
N VAL A 103 12.29 24.52 -34.65
CA VAL A 103 10.84 24.80 -34.77
C VAL A 103 10.12 23.70 -35.57
N ARG A 104 10.72 23.20 -36.65
CA ARG A 104 10.14 22.10 -37.44
C ARG A 104 10.06 20.80 -36.64
N ILE A 105 11.08 20.49 -35.84
CA ILE A 105 11.09 19.30 -34.98
C ILE A 105 10.02 19.43 -33.91
N ILE A 106 9.94 20.57 -33.22
CA ILE A 106 8.93 20.82 -32.17
C ILE A 106 7.52 20.72 -32.75
N ASN A 107 7.21 21.41 -33.85
CA ASN A 107 5.88 21.36 -34.46
C ASN A 107 5.49 19.94 -34.89
N ARG A 108 6.45 19.13 -35.37
CA ARG A 108 6.20 17.73 -35.69
C ARG A 108 5.92 16.91 -34.43
N ALA A 109 6.70 17.10 -33.37
CA ALA A 109 6.51 16.42 -32.10
C ALA A 109 5.13 16.77 -31.50
N SER A 110 4.77 18.06 -31.44
CA SER A 110 3.46 18.49 -30.93
C SER A 110 2.29 17.92 -31.74
N LYS A 111 2.40 17.87 -33.07
CA LYS A 111 1.37 17.22 -33.91
C LYS A 111 1.23 15.74 -33.60
N ASN A 112 2.35 15.06 -33.40
CA ASN A 112 2.37 13.64 -33.05
C ASN A 112 1.77 13.39 -31.67
N GLU A 113 2.11 14.20 -30.66
CA GLU A 113 1.52 14.11 -29.32
C GLU A 113 0.00 14.33 -29.35
N MET A 114 -0.47 15.33 -30.10
CA MET A 114 -1.92 15.54 -30.26
C MET A 114 -2.60 14.32 -30.88
N ARG A 115 -1.97 13.70 -31.90
CA ARG A 115 -2.50 12.45 -32.48
C ARG A 115 -2.53 11.31 -31.46
N CYS A 116 -1.51 11.18 -30.61
CA CYS A 116 -1.51 10.20 -29.52
C CYS A 116 -2.67 10.43 -28.54
N PHE A 117 -2.93 11.68 -28.19
CA PHE A 117 -4.02 12.07 -27.31
C PHE A 117 -5.39 11.75 -27.92
N GLU A 118 -5.58 12.00 -29.21
CA GLU A 118 -6.79 11.60 -29.94
C GLU A 118 -7.03 10.09 -29.87
N ILE A 119 -6.00 9.27 -30.09
CA ILE A 119 -6.12 7.82 -30.06
C ILE A 119 -6.48 7.34 -28.65
N GLN A 120 -5.84 7.88 -27.61
CA GLN A 120 -6.17 7.56 -26.22
C GLN A 120 -7.61 7.93 -25.85
N THR A 121 -8.14 9.01 -26.43
CA THR A 121 -9.53 9.43 -26.21
C THR A 121 -10.55 8.69 -27.08
N GLY A 122 -10.10 7.72 -27.90
CA GLY A 122 -10.95 6.79 -28.65
C GLY A 122 -11.05 7.05 -30.16
N SER A 123 -10.24 7.95 -30.71
CA SER A 123 -10.16 8.16 -32.16
C SER A 123 -9.66 6.88 -32.87
N PRO A 124 -10.28 6.46 -33.98
CA PRO A 124 -9.83 5.27 -34.71
C PRO A 124 -8.46 5.48 -35.34
N LEU A 125 -7.70 4.40 -35.43
CA LEU A 125 -6.41 4.39 -36.13
C LEU A 125 -6.64 4.52 -37.64
N THR A 126 -5.77 5.29 -38.28
CA THR A 126 -5.74 5.44 -39.74
C THR A 126 -5.12 4.21 -40.41
N HIS A 127 -5.41 4.03 -41.71
CA HIS A 127 -4.81 2.95 -42.50
C HIS A 127 -3.27 3.01 -42.49
N ASP A 128 -2.69 4.21 -42.61
CA ASP A 128 -1.24 4.40 -42.64
C ASP A 128 -0.58 4.05 -41.30
N GLU A 129 -1.25 4.37 -40.18
CA GLU A 129 -0.82 4.00 -38.83
C GLU A 129 -0.76 2.49 -38.65
N LEU A 130 -1.79 1.77 -39.12
CA LEU A 130 -1.85 0.30 -39.06
C LEU A 130 -0.89 -0.39 -40.05
N ALA A 131 -0.62 0.24 -41.19
CA ALA A 131 0.28 -0.25 -42.21
C ALA A 131 1.76 -0.07 -41.84
N ALA A 132 2.09 0.86 -40.91
CA ALA A 132 3.47 1.07 -40.49
C ALA A 132 4.08 -0.24 -39.94
N ARG A 133 5.31 -0.56 -40.35
CA ARG A 133 6.03 -1.76 -39.89
C ARG A 133 7.25 -1.39 -39.05
N LYS A 134 7.77 -0.17 -39.23
CA LYS A 134 8.94 0.33 -38.50
C LYS A 134 8.56 1.43 -37.51
N LYS A 135 9.30 1.50 -36.40
CA LYS A 135 9.21 2.61 -35.42
C LYS A 135 9.49 3.98 -36.02
N SER A 136 10.22 4.04 -37.16
CA SER A 136 10.47 5.28 -37.87
C SER A 136 9.26 5.78 -38.67
N GLU A 137 8.35 4.89 -39.03
CA GLU A 137 7.15 5.14 -39.84
C GLU A 137 5.93 5.40 -38.96
N SER A 138 5.88 4.79 -37.77
CA SER A 138 4.86 5.06 -36.77
C SER A 138 5.17 6.33 -35.94
N ASN A 139 4.17 6.81 -35.21
CA ASN A 139 4.30 7.91 -34.27
C ASN A 139 5.35 7.59 -33.20
N ARG A 140 6.40 8.41 -33.14
CA ARG A 140 7.53 8.21 -32.23
C ARG A 140 7.20 8.47 -30.76
N GLU A 141 6.19 9.29 -30.50
CA GLU A 141 5.81 9.69 -29.14
C GLU A 141 4.95 8.62 -28.46
N CYS A 142 4.18 7.85 -29.23
CA CYS A 142 3.35 6.78 -28.73
C CYS A 142 3.31 5.55 -29.66
N PRO A 143 4.45 4.90 -29.92
CA PRO A 143 4.53 3.84 -30.93
C PRO A 143 3.49 2.72 -30.69
N GLU A 144 3.36 2.23 -29.46
CA GLU A 144 2.45 1.12 -29.13
C GLU A 144 0.97 1.49 -29.26
N LEU A 145 0.60 2.75 -29.00
CA LEU A 145 -0.77 3.22 -29.13
C LEU A 145 -1.12 3.54 -30.58
N ALA A 146 -0.19 4.15 -31.29
CA ALA A 146 -0.36 4.52 -32.69
C ALA A 146 -0.31 3.31 -33.63
N ASN A 147 0.28 2.19 -33.22
CA ASN A 147 0.22 0.95 -33.99
C ASN A 147 0.40 -0.29 -33.10
N PRO A 148 -0.70 -1.00 -32.78
CA PRO A 148 -0.68 -2.24 -31.99
C PRO A 148 0.03 -3.44 -32.65
N ASN A 149 0.38 -3.34 -33.93
CA ASN A 149 1.03 -4.38 -34.73
C ASN A 149 2.53 -4.12 -34.94
N LEU A 150 3.11 -3.08 -34.34
CA LEU A 150 4.55 -2.81 -34.41
C LEU A 150 5.38 -4.00 -33.91
N GLY A 151 6.13 -4.62 -34.81
CA GLY A 151 7.00 -5.76 -34.49
C GLY A 151 6.31 -7.12 -34.45
N LYS A 152 5.04 -7.22 -34.86
CA LYS A 152 4.42 -8.50 -35.22
C LYS A 152 4.69 -8.71 -36.71
N GLU A 153 5.66 -9.56 -37.03
CA GLU A 153 5.83 -10.05 -38.40
C GLU A 153 4.52 -10.75 -38.80
N GLU A 154 3.98 -10.39 -39.96
CA GLU A 154 2.90 -11.16 -40.57
C GLU A 154 3.48 -12.51 -40.94
N ASP A 155 3.24 -13.53 -40.10
CA ASP A 155 3.41 -14.93 -40.46
C ASP A 155 2.56 -15.18 -41.72
N SER A 156 3.20 -15.14 -42.88
CA SER A 156 2.66 -15.52 -44.20
C SER A 156 3.42 -16.72 -44.72
#